data_AF-E4TMV5-F1
#
_entry.id   AF-E4TMV5-F1
#
_cell.length_a   1.000
_cell.length_b   1.000
_cell.length_c   1.000
_cell.angle_alpha   90.00
_cell.angle_beta   90.00
_cell.angle_gamma   90.00
#
_symmetry.space_group_name_H-M   'P 1'
#
loop_
_entity.id
_entity.type
_entity.pdbx_description
1 polymer ?
#
loop_
_entity_poly.entity_id
_entity_poly.type
_entity_poly.pdbx_seq_one_letter_code
_entity_poly.pdbx_strand_id
1 'polypeptide(L)'
;MTQEVEVKKTTLKNDVDKIHDFLSHLTKKAGSSKELLGFGVTDSFAQEIEKIRTAPLEAMLKTWESLESSVKEMVKGFVISFLQTEKDKIEKAVISSPEDTSFKISLVLKDDSFDNRLAFYDFAQEYECLSFSKRYPIIFSFVSKSLADKINVVENIEL
;
A
#
# COMPACT_ATOMS: atom_id res chain seq x y z
N MET A 1 6.67 -33.75 -6.22
CA MET A 1 5.75 -32.86 -6.96
C MET A 1 4.51 -32.49 -6.13
N THR A 2 3.83 -33.45 -5.49
CA THR A 2 2.58 -33.19 -4.73
C THR A 2 2.77 -32.31 -3.48
N GLN A 3 3.83 -32.53 -2.68
CA GLN A 3 4.11 -31.71 -1.49
C GLN A 3 4.44 -30.25 -1.82
N GLU A 4 5.18 -29.98 -2.89
CA GLU A 4 5.57 -28.61 -3.27
C GLU A 4 4.37 -27.77 -3.74
N VAL A 5 3.45 -28.40 -4.47
CA VAL A 5 2.18 -27.82 -4.89
C VAL A 5 1.29 -27.50 -3.69
N GLU A 6 1.25 -28.38 -2.69
CA GLU A 6 0.46 -28.23 -1.48
C GLU A 6 0.99 -27.13 -0.56
N VAL A 7 2.32 -27.02 -0.43
CA VAL A 7 2.98 -25.91 0.28
C VAL A 7 2.68 -24.57 -0.39
N LYS A 8 2.83 -24.47 -1.72
CA LYS A 8 2.50 -23.24 -2.47
C LYS A 8 1.04 -22.83 -2.31
N LYS A 9 0.12 -23.80 -2.35
CA LYS A 9 -1.31 -23.56 -2.13
C LYS A 9 -1.60 -23.05 -0.72
N THR A 10 -0.90 -23.57 0.28
CA THR A 10 -1.05 -23.15 1.68
C THR A 10 -0.53 -21.73 1.91
N THR A 11 0.63 -21.40 1.36
CA THR A 11 1.19 -20.04 1.43
C THR A 11 0.25 -19.01 0.79
N LEU A 12 -0.28 -19.32 -0.40
CA LEU A 12 -1.20 -18.42 -1.11
C LEU A 12 -2.47 -18.15 -0.29
N LYS A 13 -3.03 -19.19 0.36
CA LYS A 13 -4.21 -19.04 1.22
C LYS A 13 -3.92 -18.15 2.44
N ASN A 14 -2.78 -18.35 3.09
CA ASN A 14 -2.38 -17.53 4.24
C ASN A 14 -2.22 -16.05 3.86
N ASP A 15 -1.71 -15.77 2.66
CA ASP A 15 -1.55 -14.39 2.19
C ASP A 15 -2.88 -13.74 1.80
N VAL A 16 -3.83 -14.51 1.26
CA VAL A 16 -5.21 -14.07 1.03
C VAL A 16 -5.89 -13.69 2.33
N ASP A 17 -5.73 -14.48 3.39
CA ASP A 17 -6.36 -14.18 4.68
C ASP A 17 -5.78 -12.90 5.31
N LYS A 18 -4.46 -12.64 5.17
CA LYS A 18 -3.86 -11.35 5.60
C LYS A 18 -4.41 -10.15 4.83
N ILE A 19 -4.63 -10.30 3.52
CA ILE A 19 -5.25 -9.24 2.70
C ILE A 19 -6.69 -9.01 3.13
N HIS A 20 -7.45 -10.07 3.40
CA HIS A 20 -8.81 -9.95 3.91
C HIS A 20 -8.85 -9.18 5.25
N ASP A 21 -7.93 -9.49 6.16
CA ASP A 21 -7.82 -8.79 7.46
C ASP A 21 -7.45 -7.31 7.31
N PHE A 22 -6.62 -6.97 6.32
CA PHE A 22 -6.32 -5.58 5.97
C PHE A 22 -7.56 -4.85 5.50
N LEU A 23 -8.29 -5.43 4.55
CA LEU A 23 -9.50 -4.83 4.01
C LEU A 23 -10.55 -4.63 5.11
N SER A 24 -10.64 -5.58 6.04
CA SER A 24 -11.48 -5.43 7.23
C SER A 24 -11.02 -4.29 8.14
N HIS A 25 -9.71 -4.11 8.33
CA HIS A 25 -9.18 -2.98 9.10
C HIS A 25 -9.41 -1.63 8.41
N LEU A 26 -9.19 -1.55 7.09
CA LEU A 26 -9.46 -0.36 6.33
C LEU A 26 -10.94 -0.01 6.37
N THR A 27 -11.85 -0.95 6.10
CA THR A 27 -13.30 -0.68 6.16
C THR A 27 -13.76 -0.28 7.56
N LYS A 28 -13.19 -0.84 8.63
CA LYS A 28 -13.48 -0.44 10.02
C LYS A 28 -12.95 0.96 10.36
N LYS A 29 -11.72 1.32 9.95
CA LYS A 29 -11.18 2.69 10.12
C LYS A 29 -11.87 3.68 9.16
N ALA A 30 -12.36 3.21 8.02
CA ALA A 30 -12.94 3.99 6.93
C ALA A 30 -14.46 4.10 6.96
N GLY A 31 -15.09 4.00 8.13
CA GLY A 31 -16.46 4.49 8.34
C GLY A 31 -16.68 5.97 7.92
N SER A 32 -15.64 6.65 7.44
CA SER A 32 -15.61 8.08 7.11
C SER A 32 -15.07 8.42 5.70
N SER A 33 -14.50 7.49 4.92
CA SER A 33 -13.86 7.81 3.62
C SER A 33 -14.72 7.34 2.43
N LYS A 34 -15.36 8.28 1.73
CA LYS A 34 -16.05 8.06 0.45
C LYS A 34 -15.13 7.48 -0.64
N GLU A 35 -13.81 7.65 -0.50
CA GLU A 35 -12.82 7.20 -1.49
C GLU A 35 -12.71 5.68 -1.51
N LEU A 36 -12.70 5.01 -0.35
CA LEU A 36 -12.65 3.53 -0.27
C LEU A 36 -13.91 2.85 -0.83
N LEU A 37 -15.07 3.49 -0.70
CA LEU A 37 -16.32 3.06 -1.35
C LEU A 37 -16.32 3.36 -2.86
N GLY A 38 -15.64 4.44 -3.28
CA GLY A 38 -15.50 4.83 -4.69
C GLY A 38 -14.68 3.84 -5.53
N PHE A 39 -13.82 3.04 -4.90
CA PHE A 39 -13.04 2.04 -5.62
C PHE A 39 -13.82 0.77 -6.00
N GLY A 40 -15.08 0.56 -5.57
CA GLY A 40 -15.84 -0.65 -5.90
C GLY A 40 -15.18 -1.96 -5.41
N VAL A 41 -14.24 -1.81 -4.48
CA VAL A 41 -13.28 -2.84 -4.08
C VAL A 41 -13.95 -3.93 -3.25
N THR A 42 -14.92 -3.62 -2.39
CA THR A 42 -15.40 -4.60 -1.40
C THR A 42 -16.04 -5.84 -2.05
N ASP A 43 -16.88 -5.66 -3.07
CA ASP A 43 -17.61 -6.78 -3.67
C ASP A 43 -16.76 -7.53 -4.71
N SER A 44 -15.96 -6.80 -5.49
CA SER A 44 -15.04 -7.39 -6.47
C SER A 44 -13.91 -8.19 -5.79
N PHE A 45 -13.32 -7.65 -4.72
CA PHE A 45 -12.31 -8.37 -3.94
C PHE A 45 -12.87 -9.59 -3.21
N ALA A 46 -14.06 -9.50 -2.62
CA ALA A 46 -14.68 -10.64 -1.97
C ALA A 46 -14.86 -11.80 -2.97
N GLN A 47 -15.25 -11.48 -4.21
CA GLN A 47 -15.35 -12.47 -5.28
C GLN A 47 -13.98 -13.03 -5.71
N GLU A 48 -12.92 -12.21 -5.77
CA GLU A 48 -11.57 -12.67 -6.09
C GLU A 48 -10.98 -13.57 -4.99
N ILE A 49 -11.21 -13.24 -3.72
CA ILE A 49 -10.81 -14.05 -2.56
C ILE A 49 -11.48 -15.43 -2.61
N GLU A 50 -12.79 -15.49 -2.88
CA GLU A 50 -13.52 -16.76 -2.98
C GLU A 50 -13.08 -17.60 -4.20
N LYS A 51 -12.73 -16.95 -5.31
CA LYS A 51 -12.13 -17.64 -6.47
C LYS A 51 -10.80 -18.27 -6.11
N ILE A 52 -9.93 -17.60 -5.35
CA ILE A 52 -8.64 -18.19 -4.92
C ILE A 52 -8.86 -19.40 -4.01
N ARG A 53 -9.88 -19.37 -3.13
CA ARG A 53 -10.14 -20.49 -2.20
C ARG A 53 -10.60 -21.77 -2.90
N THR A 54 -11.27 -21.65 -4.05
CA THR A 54 -11.96 -22.75 -4.73
C THR A 54 -11.33 -23.16 -6.07
N ALA A 55 -10.45 -22.34 -6.65
CA ALA A 55 -9.86 -22.58 -7.97
C ALA A 55 -8.72 -23.64 -7.99
N PRO A 56 -8.44 -24.24 -9.17
CA PRO A 56 -7.19 -24.96 -9.43
C PRO A 56 -5.98 -24.01 -9.42
N LEU A 57 -4.78 -24.52 -9.13
CA LEU A 57 -3.60 -23.71 -8.78
C LEU A 57 -3.26 -22.61 -9.81
N GLU A 58 -3.29 -22.89 -11.10
CA GLU A 58 -2.98 -21.87 -12.14
C GLU A 58 -3.97 -20.70 -12.12
N ALA A 59 -5.25 -20.99 -11.94
CA ALA A 59 -6.27 -19.97 -11.78
C ALA A 59 -6.11 -19.22 -10.44
N MET A 60 -5.71 -19.91 -9.36
CA MET A 60 -5.37 -19.26 -8.09
C MET A 60 -4.22 -18.26 -8.25
N LEU A 61 -3.16 -18.61 -8.99
CA LEU A 61 -2.01 -17.73 -9.23
C LEU A 61 -2.40 -16.49 -10.03
N LYS A 62 -3.18 -16.66 -11.10
CA LYS A 62 -3.65 -15.52 -11.90
C LYS A 62 -4.58 -14.60 -11.11
N THR A 63 -5.50 -15.16 -10.32
CA THR A 63 -6.36 -14.35 -9.44
C THR A 63 -5.56 -13.68 -8.34
N TRP A 64 -4.53 -14.35 -7.81
CA TRP A 64 -3.60 -13.77 -6.86
C TRP A 64 -2.85 -12.56 -7.43
N GLU A 65 -2.32 -12.65 -8.65
CA GLU A 65 -1.63 -11.53 -9.32
C GLU A 65 -2.56 -10.31 -9.48
N SER A 66 -3.82 -10.54 -9.85
CA SER A 66 -4.84 -9.48 -9.91
C SER A 66 -5.06 -8.84 -8.55
N LEU A 67 -5.26 -9.66 -7.52
CA LEU A 67 -5.49 -9.22 -6.15
C LEU A 67 -4.30 -8.42 -5.61
N GLU A 68 -3.07 -8.89 -5.84
CA GLU A 68 -1.83 -8.21 -5.44
C GLU A 68 -1.70 -6.84 -6.12
N SER A 69 -2.05 -6.73 -7.40
CA SER A 69 -2.11 -5.44 -8.10
C SER A 69 -3.11 -4.49 -7.46
N SER A 70 -4.32 -4.97 -7.16
CA SER A 70 -5.35 -4.14 -6.55
C SER A 70 -5.02 -3.72 -5.12
N VAL A 71 -4.35 -4.57 -4.33
CA VAL A 71 -3.84 -4.20 -3.00
C VAL A 71 -2.77 -3.12 -3.10
N LYS A 72 -1.85 -3.20 -4.07
CA LYS A 72 -0.85 -2.16 -4.31
C LYS A 72 -1.51 -0.81 -4.59
N GLU A 73 -2.48 -0.76 -5.48
CA GLU A 73 -3.20 0.48 -5.78
C GLU A 73 -3.95 1.03 -4.57
N MET A 74 -4.50 0.17 -3.72
CA MET A 74 -5.13 0.60 -2.47
C MET A 74 -4.13 1.18 -1.47
N VAL A 75 -2.99 0.51 -1.26
CA VAL A 75 -1.93 1.02 -0.37
C VAL A 75 -1.42 2.36 -0.89
N LYS A 76 -1.21 2.48 -2.20
CA LYS A 76 -0.84 3.73 -2.86
C LYS A 76 -1.90 4.82 -2.62
N GLY A 77 -3.18 4.53 -2.84
CA GLY A 77 -4.27 5.46 -2.60
C GLY A 77 -4.33 5.91 -1.13
N PHE A 78 -4.19 4.98 -0.19
CA PHE A 78 -4.15 5.26 1.25
C PHE A 78 -3.01 6.23 1.63
N VAL A 79 -1.83 5.99 1.09
CA VAL A 79 -0.67 6.89 1.25
C VAL A 79 -0.94 8.26 0.66
N ILE A 80 -1.45 8.33 -0.57
CA ILE A 80 -1.72 9.61 -1.25
C ILE A 80 -2.74 10.42 -0.46
N SER A 81 -3.83 9.81 -0.01
CA SER A 81 -4.83 10.48 0.84
C SER A 81 -4.20 11.03 2.12
N PHE A 82 -3.30 10.27 2.77
CA PHE A 82 -2.55 10.78 3.93
C PHE A 82 -1.65 11.97 3.56
N LEU A 83 -0.87 11.89 2.48
CA LEU A 83 -0.01 13.00 2.05
C LEU A 83 -0.83 14.27 1.72
N GLN A 84 -2.01 14.12 1.14
CA GLN A 84 -2.94 15.23 0.87
C GLN A 84 -3.48 15.86 2.16
N THR A 85 -3.69 15.08 3.23
CA THR A 85 -4.05 15.65 4.54
C THR A 85 -2.90 16.45 5.17
N GLU A 86 -1.65 16.12 4.83
CA GLU A 86 -0.43 16.76 5.33
C GLU A 86 0.17 17.77 4.34
N LYS A 87 -0.56 18.17 3.30
CA LYS A 87 -0.07 19.04 2.20
C LYS A 87 0.42 20.41 2.66
N ASP A 88 -0.02 20.87 3.83
CA ASP A 88 0.46 22.10 4.44
C ASP A 88 1.95 22.00 4.81
N LYS A 89 2.44 20.80 5.12
CA LYS A 89 3.84 20.51 5.51
C LYS A 89 4.75 20.16 4.34
N ILE A 90 4.17 19.72 3.22
CA ILE A 90 4.91 19.14 2.09
C ILE A 90 5.06 20.17 0.96
N GLU A 91 6.29 20.37 0.49
CA GLU A 91 6.61 21.17 -0.70
C GLU A 91 6.56 20.32 -1.97
N LYS A 92 7.09 19.08 -1.91
CA LYS A 92 7.09 18.13 -3.03
C LYS A 92 7.01 16.70 -2.49
N ALA A 93 6.17 15.88 -3.11
CA ALA A 93 6.11 14.44 -2.84
C ALA A 93 6.18 13.67 -4.17
N VAL A 94 7.05 12.66 -4.21
CA VAL A 94 7.21 11.81 -5.39
C VAL A 94 7.45 10.36 -4.98
N ILE A 95 7.00 9.42 -5.81
CA ILE A 95 7.42 8.03 -5.72
C ILE A 95 8.78 7.91 -6.40
N SER A 96 9.79 7.44 -5.67
CA SER A 96 11.20 7.50 -6.08
C SER A 96 11.87 6.16 -6.36
N SER A 97 11.14 5.05 -6.22
CA SER A 97 11.63 3.73 -6.62
C SER A 97 10.51 2.88 -7.21
N PRO A 98 10.76 2.17 -8.32
CA PRO A 98 9.80 1.27 -8.93
C PRO A 98 9.89 -0.16 -8.36
N GLU A 99 10.47 -0.38 -7.17
CA GLU A 99 10.55 -1.72 -6.60
C GLU A 99 9.15 -2.35 -6.49
N ASP A 100 8.99 -3.56 -7.03
CA ASP A 100 7.69 -4.17 -7.36
C ASP A 100 6.66 -4.16 -6.22
N THR A 101 7.09 -4.06 -4.97
CA THR A 101 6.21 -4.13 -3.80
C THR A 101 6.43 -3.01 -2.77
N SER A 102 7.49 -2.21 -2.88
CA SER A 102 7.80 -1.16 -1.89
C SER A 102 7.42 0.22 -2.40
N PHE A 103 6.74 0.99 -1.56
CA PHE A 103 6.40 2.39 -1.83
C PHE A 103 7.46 3.30 -1.21
N LYS A 104 8.52 3.60 -1.97
CA LYS A 104 9.53 4.59 -1.55
C LYS A 104 9.07 5.98 -1.98
N ILE A 105 8.84 6.82 -0.98
CA ILE A 105 8.28 8.17 -1.16
C ILE A 105 9.35 9.16 -0.73
N SER A 106 9.77 10.01 -1.66
CA SER A 106 10.65 11.11 -1.35
C SER A 106 9.83 12.38 -1.09
N LEU A 107 10.01 12.93 0.11
CA LEU A 107 9.32 14.12 0.59
C LEU A 107 10.32 15.27 0.71
N VAL A 108 9.98 16.40 0.11
CA VAL A 108 10.60 17.69 0.39
C VAL A 108 9.61 18.45 1.26
N LEU A 109 10.01 18.79 2.48
CA LEU A 109 9.16 19.52 3.43
C LEU A 109 9.28 21.03 3.20
N LYS A 110 8.18 21.77 3.42
CA LYS A 110 8.21 23.24 3.39
C LYS A 110 9.09 23.80 4.50
N ASP A 111 9.01 23.18 5.68
CA ASP A 111 9.91 23.37 6.81
C ASP A 111 10.41 22.00 7.29
N ASP A 112 11.72 21.80 7.27
CA ASP A 112 12.35 20.52 7.59
C ASP A 112 12.64 20.41 9.09
N SER A 113 11.57 20.36 9.88
CA SER A 113 11.59 20.30 11.35
C SER A 113 11.25 18.91 11.88
N PHE A 114 11.64 18.65 13.13
CA PHE A 114 11.33 17.38 13.80
C PHE A 114 9.81 17.14 13.87
N ASP A 115 9.03 18.17 14.22
CA ASP A 115 7.58 18.09 14.34
C ASP A 115 6.91 17.72 13.00
N ASN A 116 7.38 18.31 11.90
CA ASN A 116 6.86 17.96 10.57
C ASN A 116 7.22 16.54 10.18
N ARG A 117 8.44 16.06 10.49
CA ARG A 117 8.84 14.67 10.22
C ARG A 117 8.08 13.67 11.09
N LEU A 118 7.74 14.04 12.33
CA LEU A 118 7.06 13.17 13.30
C LEU A 118 5.71 12.66 12.77
N ALA A 119 4.92 13.52 12.12
CA ALA A 119 3.63 13.12 11.54
C ALA A 119 3.75 11.94 10.55
N PHE A 120 4.80 11.92 9.72
CA PHE A 120 5.06 10.83 8.78
C PHE A 120 5.63 9.58 9.46
N TYR A 121 6.42 9.76 10.53
CA TYR A 121 6.89 8.64 11.33
C TYR A 121 5.75 7.95 12.08
N ASP A 122 4.84 8.71 12.67
CA ASP A 122 3.67 8.18 13.36
C ASP A 122 2.78 7.37 12.40
N PHE A 123 2.54 7.90 11.20
CA PHE A 123 1.84 7.17 10.15
C PHE A 123 2.58 5.87 9.76
N ALA A 124 3.90 5.94 9.53
CA ALA A 124 4.69 4.78 9.15
C ALA A 124 4.65 3.71 10.24
N GLN A 125 4.74 4.10 11.51
CA GLN A 125 4.66 3.20 12.65
C GLN A 125 3.27 2.54 12.77
N GLU A 126 2.20 3.31 12.62
CA GLU A 126 0.85 2.74 12.59
C GLU A 126 0.67 1.75 11.44
N TYR A 127 1.22 2.07 10.27
CA TYR A 127 1.17 1.20 9.11
C TYR A 127 1.98 -0.09 9.35
N GLU A 128 3.18 0.00 9.94
CA GLU A 128 4.03 -1.14 10.24
C GLU A 128 3.37 -2.16 11.17
N CYS A 129 2.46 -1.73 12.04
CA CYS A 129 1.67 -2.63 12.91
C CYS A 129 0.69 -3.54 12.14
N LEU A 130 0.43 -3.26 10.86
CA LEU A 130 -0.50 -4.06 10.06
C LEU A 130 0.17 -5.34 9.53
N SER A 131 -0.59 -6.44 9.46
CA SER A 131 -0.06 -7.78 9.12
C SER A 131 0.56 -7.91 7.73
N PHE A 132 0.18 -7.05 6.79
CA PHE A 132 0.63 -7.05 5.39
C PHE A 132 1.66 -5.95 5.09
N SER A 133 1.99 -5.09 6.07
CA SER A 133 2.94 -3.97 5.91
C SER A 133 4.32 -4.45 5.43
N LYS A 134 4.74 -5.64 5.88
CA LYS A 134 5.99 -6.29 5.44
C LYS A 134 6.00 -6.65 3.96
N ARG A 135 4.85 -6.91 3.37
CA ARG A 135 4.71 -7.26 1.95
C ARG A 135 4.66 -6.01 1.09
N TYR A 136 4.06 -4.93 1.60
CA TYR A 136 3.95 -3.66 0.89
C TYR A 136 4.54 -2.52 1.72
N PRO A 137 5.86 -2.50 1.96
CA PRO A 137 6.46 -1.53 2.86
C PRO A 137 6.32 -0.11 2.30
N ILE A 138 6.01 0.84 3.17
CA ILE A 138 6.01 2.27 2.87
C ILE A 138 7.25 2.87 3.52
N ILE A 139 8.06 3.59 2.75
CA ILE A 139 9.31 4.16 3.20
C ILE A 139 9.33 5.65 2.85
N PHE A 140 9.28 6.52 3.85
CA PHE A 140 9.48 7.95 3.67
C PHE A 140 10.96 8.30 3.70
N SER A 141 11.40 9.06 2.71
CA SER A 141 12.74 9.65 2.63
C SER A 141 12.62 11.18 2.59
N PHE A 142 13.16 11.85 3.60
CA PHE A 142 13.17 13.31 3.65
C PHE A 142 14.36 13.86 2.89
N VAL A 143 14.09 14.62 1.84
CA VAL A 143 15.09 15.18 0.93
C VAL A 143 15.18 16.69 1.17
N SER A 144 16.41 17.20 1.34
CA SER A 144 16.63 18.63 1.47
C SER A 144 16.22 19.36 0.19
N LYS A 145 15.75 20.62 0.32
CA LYS A 145 15.34 21.44 -0.83
C LYS A 145 16.44 21.55 -1.91
N SER A 146 17.70 21.62 -1.49
CA SER A 146 18.87 21.67 -2.39
C SER A 146 19.08 20.42 -3.25
N LEU A 147 18.43 19.31 -2.90
CA LEU A 147 18.52 18.03 -3.61
C LEU A 147 17.18 17.64 -4.29
N ALA A 148 16.15 18.48 -4.21
CA ALA A 148 14.81 18.20 -4.72
C ALA A 148 14.75 17.86 -6.22
N ASP A 149 15.64 18.46 -7.01
CA ASP A 149 15.73 18.24 -8.47
C ASP A 149 16.58 17.02 -8.84
N LYS A 150 17.25 16.41 -7.85
CA LYS A 150 18.07 15.20 -8.04
C LYS A 150 17.32 13.92 -7.68
N ILE A 151 16.08 14.03 -7.24
CA ILE A 151 15.25 12.88 -6.92
C ILE A 151 14.96 12.14 -8.24
N ASN A 152 15.20 10.83 -8.26
CA ASN A 152 14.78 9.98 -9.37
C ASN A 152 13.26 9.80 -9.30
N VAL A 153 12.51 10.54 -10.11
CA VAL A 153 11.04 10.55 -10.07
C VAL A 153 10.50 9.42 -10.93
N VAL A 154 9.78 8.49 -10.30
CA VAL A 154 8.95 7.50 -11.00
C VAL A 154 7.56 8.08 -11.26
N GLU A 155 6.98 8.71 -10.23
CA GLU A 155 5.64 9.29 -10.30
C GLU A 155 5.54 10.53 -9.40
N ASN A 156 4.82 11.55 -9.88
CA ASN A 156 4.49 12.73 -9.08
C ASN A 156 3.21 12.50 -8.29
N ILE A 157 3.18 12.94 -7.03
CA ILE A 157 1.98 12.90 -6.20
C ILE A 157 1.34 14.30 -6.20
N GLU A 158 0.07 14.37 -6.57
CA GLU A 158 -0.71 15.61 -6.48
C GLU A 158 -1.17 15.85 -5.03
N LEU A 159 -0.71 16.97 -4.45
CA LEU A 159 -0.93 17.38 -3.06
C LEU A 159 -2.04 18.43 -2.91
#